data_AF-A0A947AB97-F1
#
_entry.id   AF-A0A947AB97-F1
#
_cell.length_a   1.000
_cell.length_b   1.000
_cell.length_c   1.000
_cell.angle_alpha   90.00
_cell.angle_beta   90.00
_cell.angle_gamma   90.00
#
_symmetry.space_group_name_H-M   'P 1'
#
loop_
_entity.id
_entity.type
_entity.pdbx_description
1 polymer ?
#
loop_
_entity_poly.entity_id
_entity_poly.type
_entity_poly.pdbx_seq_one_letter_code
_entity_poly.pdbx_strand_id
1 'polypeptide(L)'
;AGIEIMGFFDDKVADEPELTAMGKPVLGEINMLPEYLQINDIDYVYIALPMRAERKIFSILRECRSLGARIFLVPDLYVFGLHHAEIQSLGKMLVLNFNPHTEWKRGFDVLFSLFVLLLSLPLTLIISILIKLEDGGSIIYRHKRITAAGKEFDCLKFRTMRVGAEKELKNLLQKDSAMKEEWEQTYKLKNDPRITRIGRILRRTSLDEFPQFFNVLKGDMSVVGARPIVGGELQDFYKESAGRYCSMKPGITGPWQVGKRSNIEDYQERVNLDDWYILNYSLWTDVKIIIRTVYIMFRRNGAY
;
A
#
# COMPACT_ATOMS: atom_id res chain seq x y z
N ALA A 1 -24.47 -22.70 8.78
CA ALA A 1 -24.57 -22.91 10.23
C ALA A 1 -24.41 -21.54 10.88
N GLY A 2 -25.45 -21.04 11.55
CA GLY A 2 -25.41 -19.74 12.23
C GLY A 2 -24.97 -19.91 13.68
N ILE A 3 -24.29 -18.91 14.24
CA ILE A 3 -24.03 -18.81 15.68
C ILE A 3 -25.19 -17.99 16.27
N GLU A 4 -25.86 -18.53 17.29
CA GLU A 4 -26.83 -17.77 18.08
C GLU A 4 -26.14 -17.20 19.33
N ILE A 5 -26.23 -15.88 19.50
CA ILE A 5 -25.68 -15.21 20.68
C ILE A 5 -26.71 -15.30 21.81
N MET A 6 -26.34 -15.91 22.93
CA MET A 6 -27.21 -16.05 24.10
C MET A 6 -27.21 -14.80 24.99
N GLY A 7 -26.08 -14.11 25.10
CA GLY A 7 -25.94 -12.87 25.87
C GLY A 7 -24.48 -12.53 26.18
N PHE A 8 -24.26 -11.48 26.96
CA PHE A 8 -22.94 -10.97 27.31
C PHE A 8 -22.68 -11.00 28.82
N PHE A 9 -21.42 -11.10 29.21
CA PHE A 9 -20.97 -10.96 30.60
C PHE A 9 -19.93 -9.85 30.67
N ASP A 10 -20.16 -8.84 31.52
CA ASP A 10 -19.26 -7.69 31.64
C ASP A 10 -19.41 -7.04 33.02
N ASP A 11 -18.27 -6.66 33.63
CA ASP A 11 -18.18 -6.12 34.99
C ASP A 11 -18.47 -4.62 35.07
N LYS A 12 -18.58 -3.92 33.93
CA LYS A 12 -18.72 -2.46 33.84
C LYS A 12 -20.11 -2.00 33.39
N VAL A 13 -21.06 -2.92 33.26
CA VAL A 13 -22.35 -2.71 32.57
C VAL A 13 -23.30 -1.74 33.27
N ALA A 14 -22.97 -1.26 34.47
CA ALA A 14 -23.73 -0.17 35.09
C ALA A 14 -23.75 1.11 34.22
N ASP A 15 -22.78 1.32 33.31
CA ASP A 15 -22.56 2.62 32.67
C ASP A 15 -22.52 2.65 31.11
N GLU A 16 -22.73 1.54 30.38
CA GLU A 16 -22.60 1.57 28.90
C GLU A 16 -23.86 1.09 28.13
N PRO A 17 -24.62 2.01 27.48
CA PRO A 17 -25.80 1.68 26.66
C PRO A 17 -25.50 1.00 25.31
N GLU A 18 -24.23 0.81 24.93
CA GLU A 18 -23.82 0.26 23.63
C GLU A 18 -23.96 -1.27 23.52
N LEU A 19 -23.98 -2.03 24.63
CA LEU A 19 -24.21 -3.50 24.60
C LEU A 19 -25.63 -3.87 24.13
N THR A 20 -26.56 -2.93 24.23
CA THR A 20 -27.92 -3.02 23.66
C THR A 20 -27.93 -3.00 22.12
N ALA A 21 -26.83 -2.62 21.46
CA ALA A 21 -26.76 -2.43 19.99
C ALA A 21 -26.85 -3.74 19.18
N MET A 22 -26.65 -4.91 19.80
CA MET A 22 -26.88 -6.22 19.17
C MET A 22 -28.21 -6.89 19.56
N GLY A 23 -29.06 -6.21 20.34
CA GLY A 23 -30.38 -6.72 20.75
C GLY A 23 -30.34 -7.97 21.65
N LYS A 24 -29.22 -8.22 22.34
CA LYS A 24 -29.05 -9.37 23.25
C LYS A 24 -28.74 -8.89 24.68
N PRO A 25 -29.18 -9.63 25.71
CA PRO A 25 -29.07 -9.19 27.10
C PRO A 25 -27.65 -9.33 27.64
N VAL A 26 -27.30 -8.50 28.62
CA VAL A 26 -26.20 -8.78 29.54
C VAL A 26 -26.75 -9.70 30.64
N LEU A 27 -26.14 -10.89 30.77
CA LEU A 27 -26.58 -11.96 31.65
C LEU A 27 -26.01 -11.84 33.07
N GLY A 28 -24.92 -11.09 33.24
CA GLY A 28 -24.32 -10.81 34.55
C GLY A 28 -22.87 -10.32 34.47
N GLU A 29 -22.22 -10.27 35.63
CA GLU A 29 -20.78 -10.03 35.75
C GLU A 29 -19.97 -11.24 35.28
N ILE A 30 -18.71 -11.03 34.91
CA ILE A 30 -17.84 -12.09 34.35
C ILE A 30 -17.64 -13.25 35.33
N ASN A 31 -17.66 -12.98 36.64
CA ASN A 31 -17.56 -13.99 37.70
C ASN A 31 -18.75 -14.97 37.73
N MET A 32 -19.90 -14.64 37.15
CA MET A 32 -21.09 -15.51 37.08
C MET A 32 -21.04 -16.47 35.89
N LEU A 33 -20.11 -16.27 34.95
CA LEU A 33 -19.97 -17.09 33.76
C LEU A 33 -19.80 -18.59 34.06
N PRO A 34 -18.97 -19.03 35.04
CA PRO A 34 -18.82 -20.46 35.35
C PRO A 34 -20.12 -21.11 35.80
N GLU A 35 -20.92 -20.44 36.63
CA GLU A 35 -22.22 -20.95 37.09
C GLU A 35 -23.21 -21.03 35.93
N TYR A 36 -23.21 -20.03 35.05
CA TYR A 36 -24.07 -20.03 33.86
C TYR A 36 -23.75 -21.20 32.91
N LEU A 37 -22.46 -21.49 32.68
CA LEU A 37 -22.01 -22.60 31.84
C LEU A 37 -22.33 -23.99 32.42
N GLN A 38 -22.53 -24.11 33.74
CA GLN A 38 -22.93 -25.38 34.36
C GLN A 38 -24.41 -25.70 34.16
N ILE A 39 -25.24 -24.66 34.10
CA ILE A 39 -26.71 -24.79 34.04
C ILE A 39 -27.19 -24.79 32.59
N ASN A 40 -26.47 -24.12 31.69
CA ASN A 40 -26.85 -23.93 30.30
C ASN A 40 -25.86 -24.62 29.36
N ASP A 41 -26.39 -25.28 28.32
CA ASP A 41 -25.57 -25.92 27.30
C ASP A 41 -25.06 -24.87 26.30
N ILE A 42 -23.79 -24.47 26.44
CA ILE A 42 -23.15 -23.43 25.63
C ILE A 42 -21.97 -24.03 24.87
N ASP A 43 -22.06 -24.04 23.55
CA ASP A 43 -21.00 -24.56 22.68
C ASP A 43 -19.72 -23.71 22.72
N TYR A 44 -19.89 -22.37 22.77
CA TYR A 44 -18.83 -21.41 22.50
C TYR A 44 -18.83 -20.22 23.46
N VAL A 45 -17.65 -19.87 23.98
CA VAL A 45 -17.42 -18.65 24.77
C VAL A 45 -16.35 -17.81 24.08
N TYR A 46 -16.68 -16.57 23.73
CA TYR A 46 -15.73 -15.61 23.15
C TYR A 46 -15.29 -14.61 24.21
N ILE A 47 -13.99 -14.57 24.52
CA ILE A 47 -13.40 -13.59 25.43
C ILE A 47 -12.95 -12.38 24.61
N ALA A 48 -13.72 -11.30 24.64
CA ALA A 48 -13.42 -10.03 23.95
C ALA A 48 -12.88 -8.96 24.92
N LEU A 49 -12.02 -9.35 25.86
CA LEU A 49 -11.40 -8.42 26.81
C LEU A 49 -10.11 -7.82 26.24
N PRO A 50 -9.79 -6.54 26.56
CA PRO A 50 -8.50 -5.95 26.20
C PRO A 50 -7.33 -6.80 26.69
N MET A 51 -6.26 -6.96 25.89
CA MET A 51 -5.10 -7.80 26.26
C MET A 51 -4.40 -7.37 27.56
N ARG A 52 -4.56 -6.10 27.97
CA ARG A 52 -4.12 -5.59 29.29
C ARG A 52 -4.82 -6.25 30.49
N ALA A 53 -5.97 -6.89 30.28
CA ALA A 53 -6.74 -7.58 31.31
C ALA A 53 -6.28 -9.04 31.52
N GLU A 54 -4.97 -9.26 31.45
CA GLU A 54 -4.32 -10.58 31.49
C GLU A 54 -4.85 -11.47 32.63
N ARG A 55 -4.91 -10.93 33.86
CA ARG A 55 -5.37 -11.68 35.04
C ARG A 55 -6.79 -12.21 34.88
N LYS A 56 -7.71 -11.40 34.32
CA LYS A 56 -9.11 -11.79 34.11
C LYS A 56 -9.22 -12.85 33.01
N ILE A 57 -8.51 -12.64 31.90
CA ILE A 57 -8.46 -13.61 30.79
C ILE A 57 -7.97 -14.98 31.31
N PHE A 58 -6.90 -15.00 32.12
CA PHE A 58 -6.40 -16.24 32.72
C PHE A 58 -7.39 -16.88 33.71
N SER A 59 -8.12 -16.09 34.51
CA SER A 59 -9.15 -16.62 35.42
C SER A 59 -10.25 -17.33 34.64
N ILE A 60 -10.81 -16.67 33.62
CA ILE A 60 -11.86 -17.24 32.76
C ILE A 60 -11.35 -18.51 32.07
N LEU A 61 -10.14 -18.46 31.47
CA LEU A 61 -9.54 -19.62 30.81
C LEU A 61 -9.26 -20.79 31.77
N ARG A 62 -9.05 -20.53 33.06
CA ARG A 62 -8.83 -21.58 34.06
C ARG A 62 -10.15 -22.17 34.56
N GLU A 63 -11.12 -21.32 34.89
CA GLU A 63 -12.38 -21.72 35.51
C GLU A 63 -13.35 -22.33 34.49
N CYS A 64 -13.39 -21.80 33.27
CA CYS A 64 -14.36 -22.22 32.27
C CYS A 64 -13.86 -23.37 31.38
N ARG A 65 -12.54 -23.62 31.30
CA ARG A 65 -11.97 -24.62 30.38
C ARG A 65 -12.41 -26.05 30.69
N SER A 66 -12.72 -26.35 31.95
CA SER A 66 -13.24 -27.66 32.37
C SER A 66 -14.75 -27.82 32.21
N LEU A 67 -15.48 -26.77 31.81
CA LEU A 67 -16.94 -26.74 31.76
C LEU A 67 -17.52 -27.07 30.37
N GLY A 68 -16.75 -27.76 29.52
CA GLY A 68 -17.22 -28.30 28.23
C GLY A 68 -17.34 -27.30 27.07
N ALA A 69 -17.51 -26.01 27.35
CA ALA A 69 -17.56 -24.98 26.31
C ALA A 69 -16.20 -24.76 25.62
N ARG A 70 -16.21 -24.55 24.30
CA ARG A 70 -15.00 -24.17 23.55
C ARG A 70 -14.75 -22.68 23.74
N ILE A 71 -13.64 -22.35 24.39
CA ILE A 71 -13.26 -20.97 24.68
C ILE A 71 -12.37 -20.43 23.56
N PHE A 72 -12.78 -19.30 22.98
CA PHE A 72 -12.03 -18.52 22.01
C PHE A 72 -11.63 -17.18 22.63
N LEU A 73 -10.35 -16.83 22.56
CA LEU A 73 -9.90 -15.47 22.85
C LEU A 73 -10.01 -14.64 21.57
N VAL A 74 -10.68 -13.50 21.63
CA VAL A 74 -10.73 -12.52 20.54
C VAL A 74 -9.69 -11.46 20.88
N PRO A 75 -8.47 -11.55 20.32
CA PRO A 75 -7.46 -10.57 20.59
C PRO A 75 -7.79 -9.27 19.82
N ASP A 76 -7.55 -8.12 20.44
CA ASP A 76 -7.69 -6.82 19.79
C ASP A 76 -6.51 -6.60 18.84
N LEU A 77 -6.54 -7.30 17.72
CA LEU A 77 -5.47 -7.27 16.73
C LEU A 77 -5.81 -6.40 15.52
N TYR A 78 -7.04 -5.88 15.40
CA TYR A 78 -7.43 -4.99 14.32
C TYR A 78 -6.58 -3.72 14.28
N VAL A 79 -6.09 -3.26 15.43
CA VAL A 79 -5.16 -2.12 15.55
C VAL A 79 -3.86 -2.33 14.75
N PHE A 80 -3.43 -3.58 14.54
CA PHE A 80 -2.13 -3.89 13.96
C PHE A 80 -2.15 -4.21 12.46
N GLY A 81 -3.30 -4.17 11.79
CA GLY A 81 -3.37 -4.43 10.34
C GLY A 81 -2.88 -5.85 9.95
N LEU A 82 -3.42 -6.88 10.61
CA LEU A 82 -2.97 -8.28 10.56
C LEU A 82 -3.03 -9.02 9.21
N HIS A 83 -3.42 -8.41 8.10
CA HIS A 83 -3.72 -9.18 6.88
C HIS A 83 -2.54 -10.01 6.34
N HIS A 84 -1.33 -9.75 6.84
CA HIS A 84 -0.11 -10.52 6.61
C HIS A 84 0.60 -10.97 7.89
N ALA A 85 0.00 -10.80 9.05
CA ALA A 85 0.61 -11.22 10.30
C ALA A 85 0.63 -12.75 10.39
N GLU A 86 1.82 -13.35 10.30
CA GLU A 86 1.98 -14.79 10.46
C GLU A 86 2.23 -15.15 11.92
N ILE A 87 1.48 -16.13 12.43
CA ILE A 87 1.79 -16.74 13.72
C ILE A 87 2.96 -17.70 13.50
N GLN A 88 4.09 -17.43 14.14
CA GLN A 88 5.28 -18.25 14.11
C GLN A 88 5.65 -18.70 15.54
N SER A 89 6.33 -19.85 15.67
CA SER A 89 6.86 -20.31 16.95
C SER A 89 8.35 -20.05 17.03
N LEU A 90 8.77 -19.23 18.00
CA LEU A 90 10.18 -19.07 18.36
C LEU A 90 10.44 -19.87 19.65
N GLY A 91 10.82 -21.13 19.48
CA GLY A 91 10.96 -22.08 20.60
C GLY A 91 9.61 -22.43 21.23
N LYS A 92 9.36 -21.92 22.44
CA LYS A 92 8.07 -22.07 23.16
C LYS A 92 7.19 -20.82 23.07
N MET A 93 7.68 -19.74 22.45
CA MET A 93 6.97 -18.47 22.35
C MET A 93 6.22 -18.40 21.02
N LEU A 94 4.95 -18.02 21.09
CA LEU A 94 4.15 -17.69 19.92
C LEU A 94 4.41 -16.23 19.57
N VAL A 95 4.81 -15.96 18.33
CA VAL A 95 5.18 -14.63 17.84
C VAL A 95 4.32 -14.27 16.63
N LEU A 96 3.89 -13.03 16.53
CA LEU A 96 3.20 -12.50 15.36
C LEU A 96 4.20 -11.73 14.48
N ASN A 97 4.43 -12.21 13.27
CA ASN A 97 5.27 -11.56 12.28
C ASN A 97 4.43 -10.69 11.35
N PHE A 98 4.48 -9.37 11.53
CA PHE A 98 3.72 -8.40 10.74
C PHE A 98 4.31 -8.08 9.35
N ASN A 99 5.50 -8.61 9.04
CA ASN A 99 6.18 -8.44 7.75
C ASN A 99 6.66 -9.81 7.24
N PRO A 100 5.77 -10.66 6.70
CA PRO A 100 6.13 -12.01 6.27
C PRO A 100 7.09 -11.98 5.08
N HIS A 101 7.80 -13.09 4.89
CA HIS A 101 8.81 -13.22 3.84
C HIS A 101 8.18 -13.10 2.44
N THR A 102 8.54 -12.05 1.71
CA THR A 102 8.06 -11.76 0.35
C THR A 102 9.00 -12.30 -0.74
N GLU A 103 9.63 -13.44 -0.50
CA GLU A 103 10.59 -14.01 -1.46
C GLU A 103 9.93 -14.34 -2.80
N TRP A 104 8.68 -14.83 -2.78
CA TRP A 104 7.89 -15.05 -3.98
C TRP A 104 7.75 -13.77 -4.81
N LYS A 105 7.57 -12.63 -4.14
CA LYS A 105 7.38 -11.33 -4.80
C LYS A 105 8.67 -10.89 -5.46
N ARG A 106 9.81 -11.10 -4.80
CA ARG A 106 11.11 -10.83 -5.39
C ARG A 106 11.39 -11.70 -6.61
N GLY A 107 11.08 -13.00 -6.54
CA GLY A 107 11.22 -13.92 -7.68
C GLY A 107 10.35 -13.50 -8.86
N PHE A 108 9.07 -13.20 -8.60
CA PHE A 108 8.14 -12.68 -9.60
C PHE A 108 8.64 -11.38 -10.24
N ASP A 109 9.06 -10.41 -9.43
CA ASP A 109 9.54 -9.10 -9.88
C ASP A 109 10.74 -9.22 -10.83
N VAL A 110 11.71 -10.08 -10.51
CA VAL A 110 12.90 -10.30 -11.33
C VAL A 110 12.54 -10.98 -12.65
N LEU A 111 11.76 -12.07 -12.61
CA LEU A 111 11.35 -12.81 -13.81
C LEU A 111 10.51 -11.94 -14.75
N PHE A 112 9.54 -11.20 -14.21
CA PHE A 112 8.69 -10.30 -14.97
C PHE A 112 9.50 -9.15 -15.59
N SER A 113 10.37 -8.52 -14.81
CA SER A 113 11.20 -7.41 -15.30
C SER A 113 12.17 -7.85 -16.38
N LEU A 114 12.79 -9.03 -16.22
CA LEU A 114 13.67 -9.60 -17.24
C LEU A 114 12.91 -9.88 -18.54
N PHE A 115 11.72 -10.47 -18.44
CA PHE A 115 10.86 -10.72 -19.60
C PHE A 115 10.51 -9.42 -20.33
N VAL A 116 10.06 -8.38 -19.61
CA VAL A 116 9.70 -7.09 -20.22
C VAL A 116 10.91 -6.40 -20.84
N LEU A 117 12.08 -6.42 -20.18
CA LEU A 117 13.30 -5.80 -20.71
C LEU A 117 13.80 -6.50 -21.98
N LEU A 118 13.75 -7.82 -22.03
CA LEU A 118 14.12 -8.60 -23.23
C LEU A 118 13.16 -8.31 -24.39
N LEU A 119 11.85 -8.32 -24.13
CA LEU A 119 10.84 -8.06 -25.15
C LEU A 119 10.90 -6.62 -25.67
N SER A 120 11.22 -5.66 -24.80
CA SER A 120 11.26 -4.23 -25.14
C SER A 120 12.63 -3.74 -25.60
N LEU A 121 13.62 -4.62 -25.74
CA LEU A 121 14.99 -4.25 -26.12
C LEU A 121 15.05 -3.50 -27.47
N PRO A 122 14.39 -3.94 -28.56
CA PRO A 122 14.42 -3.22 -29.83
C PRO A 122 13.79 -1.83 -29.71
N LEU A 123 12.67 -1.73 -29.00
CA LEU A 123 11.97 -0.47 -28.77
C LEU A 123 12.81 0.51 -27.94
N THR A 124 13.46 0.02 -26.89
CA THR A 124 14.36 0.80 -26.03
C THR A 124 15.53 1.38 -26.81
N LEU A 125 16.10 0.62 -27.75
CA LEU A 125 17.17 1.10 -28.63
C LEU A 125 16.70 2.23 -29.55
N ILE A 126 15.52 2.07 -30.18
CA ILE A 126 14.93 3.10 -31.05
C ILE A 126 14.66 4.38 -30.26
N ILE A 127 14.03 4.27 -29.08
CA ILE A 127 13.76 5.41 -28.20
C ILE A 127 15.06 6.11 -27.81
N SER A 128 16.10 5.35 -27.48
CA SER A 128 17.41 5.90 -27.11
C SER A 128 18.05 6.72 -28.23
N ILE A 129 17.97 6.24 -29.47
CA ILE A 129 18.45 6.96 -30.66
C ILE A 129 17.63 8.24 -30.86
N LEU A 130 16.29 8.16 -30.79
CA LEU A 130 15.41 9.31 -30.99
C LEU A 130 15.65 10.42 -29.96
N ILE A 131 15.86 10.07 -28.68
CA ILE A 131 16.22 11.04 -27.64
C ILE A 131 17.57 11.68 -27.94
N LYS A 132 18.55 10.91 -28.42
CA LYS A 132 19.88 11.42 -28.76
C LYS A 132 19.86 12.35 -29.98
N LEU A 133 19.06 12.04 -30.99
CA LEU A 133 18.94 12.86 -32.19
C LEU A 133 18.21 14.19 -31.94
N GLU A 134 17.37 14.28 -30.91
CA GLU A 134 16.55 15.47 -30.67
C GLU A 134 17.33 16.64 -30.06
N ASP A 135 18.20 16.39 -29.07
CA ASP A 135 19.01 17.45 -28.44
C ASP A 135 20.39 16.99 -27.91
N GLY A 136 20.83 15.77 -28.26
CA GLY A 136 22.15 15.24 -27.89
C GLY A 136 22.36 14.88 -26.41
N GLY A 137 21.41 15.18 -25.51
CA GLY A 137 21.57 14.96 -24.08
C GLY A 137 21.52 13.49 -23.63
N SER A 138 21.46 13.25 -22.32
CA SER A 138 21.45 11.89 -21.76
C SER A 138 20.18 11.11 -22.13
N ILE A 139 20.28 9.79 -22.34
CA ILE A 139 19.08 8.97 -22.61
C ILE A 139 18.24 8.81 -21.35
N ILE A 140 18.91 8.58 -20.22
CA ILE A 140 18.29 8.33 -18.92
C ILE A 140 18.30 9.61 -18.09
N TYR A 141 17.14 9.88 -17.49
CA TYR A 141 16.95 10.83 -16.40
C TYR A 141 16.81 10.07 -15.08
N ARG A 142 17.35 10.64 -14.01
CA ARG A 142 17.33 10.06 -12.66
C ARG A 142 16.58 11.00 -11.74
N HIS A 143 15.51 10.52 -11.13
CA HIS A 143 14.76 11.28 -10.13
C HIS A 143 14.92 10.64 -8.76
N LYS A 144 15.41 11.39 -7.78
CA LYS A 144 15.45 10.94 -6.38
C LYS A 144 14.04 10.66 -5.87
N ARG A 145 13.84 9.45 -5.37
CA ARG A 145 12.58 8.95 -4.80
C ARG A 145 12.88 8.10 -3.57
N ILE A 146 11.86 7.90 -2.74
CA ILE A 146 11.96 7.08 -1.53
C ILE A 146 11.68 5.62 -1.87
N THR A 147 12.48 4.71 -1.32
CA THR A 147 12.26 3.26 -1.31
C THR A 147 12.12 2.73 0.13
N ALA A 148 12.07 1.42 0.28
CA ALA A 148 11.98 0.74 1.58
C ALA A 148 13.06 1.22 2.56
N ALA A 149 12.72 1.16 3.86
CA ALA A 149 13.49 1.70 4.97
C ALA A 149 13.78 3.22 4.87
N GLY A 150 12.96 3.97 4.11
CA GLY A 150 13.07 5.42 3.97
C GLY A 150 14.30 5.88 3.18
N LYS A 151 14.97 4.97 2.46
CA LYS A 151 16.18 5.29 1.69
C LYS A 151 15.83 5.99 0.39
N GLU A 152 16.72 6.85 -0.08
CA GLU A 152 16.60 7.42 -1.41
C GLU A 152 17.20 6.51 -2.49
N PHE A 153 16.59 6.49 -3.66
CA PHE A 153 17.13 5.84 -4.85
C PHE A 153 16.89 6.69 -6.11
N ASP A 154 17.65 6.39 -7.16
CA ASP A 154 17.48 7.02 -8.47
C ASP A 154 16.41 6.26 -9.26
N CYS A 155 15.18 6.80 -9.29
CA CYS A 155 14.11 6.30 -10.15
C CYS A 155 14.43 6.67 -11.60
N LEU A 156 14.69 5.66 -12.41
CA LEU A 156 15.15 5.81 -13.78
C LEU A 156 13.98 6.06 -14.73
N LYS A 157 14.13 7.02 -15.64
CA LYS A 157 13.19 7.26 -16.73
C LYS A 157 13.93 7.58 -18.01
N PHE A 158 13.28 7.41 -19.15
CA PHE A 158 13.76 8.06 -20.36
C PHE A 158 13.62 9.57 -20.19
N ARG A 159 14.61 10.31 -20.68
CA ARG A 159 14.55 11.76 -20.65
C ARG A 159 13.50 12.24 -21.66
N THR A 160 12.51 12.97 -21.16
CA THR A 160 11.43 13.54 -21.97
C THR A 160 11.49 15.06 -22.08
N MET A 161 12.48 15.70 -21.44
CA MET A 161 12.64 17.15 -21.39
C MET A 161 13.99 17.57 -21.97
N ARG A 162 14.05 18.78 -22.53
CA ARG A 162 15.26 19.34 -23.14
C ARG A 162 16.40 19.48 -22.13
N VAL A 163 17.65 19.47 -22.61
CA VAL A 163 18.81 19.84 -21.78
C VAL A 163 18.59 21.24 -21.18
N GLY A 164 18.76 21.39 -19.86
CA GLY A 164 18.57 22.66 -19.17
C GLY A 164 17.14 22.98 -18.73
N ALA A 165 16.20 22.03 -18.84
CA ALA A 165 14.80 22.20 -18.46
C ALA A 165 14.56 22.71 -17.02
N GLU A 166 15.44 22.42 -16.06
CA GLU A 166 15.33 22.95 -14.70
C GLU A 166 15.59 24.46 -14.65
N LYS A 167 16.60 24.94 -15.37
CA LYS A 167 16.91 26.37 -15.47
C LYS A 167 15.81 27.10 -16.23
N GLU A 168 15.29 26.48 -17.28
CA GLU A 168 14.15 27.00 -18.04
C GLU A 168 12.91 27.14 -17.16
N LEU A 169 12.62 26.14 -16.31
CA LEU A 169 11.50 26.23 -15.37
C LEU A 169 11.63 27.43 -14.44
N LYS A 170 12.78 27.62 -13.79
CA LYS A 170 12.98 28.76 -12.89
C LYS A 170 12.71 30.08 -13.59
N ASN A 171 13.17 30.22 -14.84
CA ASN A 171 12.91 31.40 -15.65
C ASN A 171 11.42 31.57 -16.02
N LEU A 172 10.71 30.46 -16.31
CA LEU A 172 9.28 30.49 -16.63
C LEU A 172 8.45 30.89 -15.41
N LEU A 173 8.70 30.27 -14.25
CA LEU A 173 7.95 30.57 -13.01
C LEU A 173 8.22 31.99 -12.48
N GLN A 174 9.36 32.59 -12.82
CA GLN A 174 9.65 34.00 -12.52
C GLN A 174 8.93 34.98 -13.45
N LYS A 175 8.63 34.56 -14.69
CA LYS A 175 8.06 35.43 -15.73
C LYS A 175 6.54 35.32 -15.82
N ASP A 176 5.97 34.19 -15.43
CA ASP A 176 4.55 33.89 -15.57
C ASP A 176 3.95 33.47 -14.21
N SER A 177 3.16 34.36 -13.62
CA SER A 177 2.51 34.13 -12.33
C SER A 177 1.45 33.03 -12.37
N ALA A 178 0.78 32.82 -13.52
CA ALA A 178 -0.22 31.78 -13.67
C ALA A 178 0.42 30.38 -13.74
N MET A 179 1.54 30.25 -14.46
CA MET A 179 2.33 29.00 -14.45
C MET A 179 2.92 28.71 -13.07
N LYS A 180 3.29 29.75 -12.31
CA LYS A 180 3.78 29.60 -10.93
C LYS A 180 2.69 29.02 -10.02
N GLU A 181 1.49 29.58 -10.06
CA GLU A 181 0.37 29.10 -9.25
C GLU A 181 -0.02 27.65 -9.62
N GLU A 182 -0.10 27.33 -10.92
CA GLU A 182 -0.36 25.96 -11.38
C GLU A 182 0.71 24.97 -10.90
N TRP A 183 1.98 25.37 -10.96
CA TRP A 183 3.09 24.55 -10.49
C TRP A 183 3.07 24.34 -8.98
N GLU A 184 2.76 25.37 -8.19
CA GLU A 184 2.67 25.27 -6.74
C GLU A 184 1.51 24.36 -6.28
N GLN A 185 0.41 24.33 -7.02
CA GLN A 185 -0.74 23.45 -6.72
C GLN A 185 -0.53 22.00 -7.14
N THR A 186 0.05 21.77 -8.33
CA THR A 186 0.02 20.44 -8.97
C THR A 186 1.39 19.83 -9.20
N TYR A 187 2.47 20.59 -8.98
CA TYR A 187 3.85 20.25 -9.35
C TYR A 187 4.01 19.86 -10.83
N LYS A 188 3.11 20.35 -11.70
CA LYS A 188 3.06 20.07 -13.13
C LYS A 188 2.54 21.30 -13.88
N LEU A 189 2.95 21.43 -15.15
CA LEU A 189 2.36 22.39 -16.09
C LEU A 189 1.58 21.60 -17.14
N LYS A 190 0.34 21.98 -17.44
CA LYS A 190 -0.47 21.33 -18.50
C LYS A 190 0.21 21.39 -19.86
N ASN A 191 0.70 22.57 -20.25
CA ASN A 191 1.39 22.80 -21.52
C ASN A 191 2.85 23.15 -21.28
N ASP A 192 3.64 22.16 -20.86
CA ASP A 192 5.04 22.36 -20.51
C ASP A 192 5.93 22.48 -21.77
N PRO A 193 6.50 23.67 -22.07
CA PRO A 193 7.32 23.90 -23.26
C PRO A 193 8.66 23.15 -23.22
N ARG A 194 9.08 22.67 -22.05
CA ARG A 194 10.34 21.97 -21.82
C ARG A 194 10.30 20.53 -22.35
N ILE A 195 9.11 19.98 -22.58
CA ILE A 195 8.92 18.61 -23.06
C ILE A 195 9.29 18.52 -24.55
N THR A 196 10.09 17.53 -24.91
CA THR A 196 10.50 17.30 -26.30
C THR A 196 9.37 16.63 -27.11
N ARG A 197 9.45 16.62 -28.44
CA ARG A 197 8.43 15.99 -29.29
C ARG A 197 8.34 14.50 -29.01
N ILE A 198 9.48 13.82 -28.92
CA ILE A 198 9.56 12.40 -28.53
C ILE A 198 9.12 12.25 -27.07
N GLY A 199 9.53 13.15 -26.19
CA GLY A 199 9.14 13.16 -24.79
C GLY A 199 7.62 13.20 -24.58
N ARG A 200 6.88 13.93 -25.43
CA ARG A 200 5.42 13.97 -25.39
C ARG A 200 4.81 12.60 -25.73
N ILE A 201 5.34 11.93 -26.76
CA ILE A 201 4.91 10.57 -27.13
C ILE A 201 5.20 9.60 -25.98
N LEU A 202 6.42 9.63 -25.43
CA LEU A 202 6.83 8.75 -24.34
C LEU A 202 5.95 8.89 -23.09
N ARG A 203 5.62 10.14 -22.70
CA ARG A 203 4.71 10.39 -21.56
C ARG A 203 3.30 9.91 -21.83
N ARG A 204 2.78 10.12 -23.05
CA ARG A 204 1.42 9.71 -23.43
C ARG A 204 1.28 8.19 -23.39
N THR A 205 2.28 7.47 -23.88
CA THR A 205 2.29 6.01 -23.90
C THR A 205 2.84 5.38 -22.61
N SER A 206 3.29 6.20 -21.64
CA SER A 206 4.00 5.77 -20.43
C SER A 206 5.26 4.94 -20.72
N LEU A 207 5.80 5.03 -21.94
CA LEU A 207 7.05 4.37 -22.31
C LEU A 207 8.26 5.01 -21.60
N ASP A 208 8.13 6.25 -21.10
CA ASP A 208 9.18 6.92 -20.34
C ASP A 208 9.58 6.17 -19.05
N GLU A 209 8.72 5.29 -18.54
CA GLU A 209 8.92 4.56 -17.29
C GLU A 209 9.60 3.19 -17.47
N PHE A 210 9.84 2.74 -18.71
CA PHE A 210 10.48 1.44 -18.97
C PHE A 210 11.85 1.26 -18.29
N PRO A 211 12.71 2.30 -18.16
CA PRO A 211 13.96 2.16 -17.42
C PRO A 211 13.79 1.78 -15.95
N GLN A 212 12.61 1.94 -15.35
CA GLN A 212 12.33 1.52 -13.97
C GLN A 212 12.41 0.00 -13.79
N PHE A 213 12.25 -0.80 -14.86
CA PHE A 213 12.47 -2.26 -14.75
C PHE A 213 13.92 -2.60 -14.37
N PHE A 214 14.90 -1.74 -14.69
CA PHE A 214 16.26 -1.89 -14.15
C PHE A 214 16.34 -1.60 -12.65
N ASN A 215 15.55 -0.65 -12.13
CA ASN A 215 15.44 -0.43 -10.68
C ASN A 215 14.83 -1.65 -9.99
N VAL A 216 13.86 -2.31 -10.63
CA VAL A 216 13.30 -3.57 -10.12
C VAL A 216 14.38 -4.65 -10.10
N LEU A 217 15.14 -4.86 -11.18
CA LEU A 217 16.24 -5.83 -11.16
C LEU A 217 17.29 -5.53 -10.09
N LYS A 218 17.68 -4.26 -9.92
CA LYS A 218 18.61 -3.81 -8.87
C LYS A 218 18.06 -4.02 -7.45
N GLY A 219 16.74 -4.08 -7.31
CA GLY A 219 16.06 -4.27 -6.04
C GLY A 219 15.71 -2.96 -5.33
N ASP A 220 15.73 -1.83 -6.03
CA ASP A 220 15.26 -0.55 -5.51
C ASP A 220 13.72 -0.44 -5.60
N MET A 221 13.09 -1.17 -6.51
CA MET A 221 11.65 -1.17 -6.78
C MET A 221 11.08 -2.60 -6.89
N SER A 222 9.75 -2.67 -6.93
CA SER A 222 8.92 -3.84 -7.26
C SER A 222 8.13 -3.56 -8.55
N VAL A 223 7.60 -4.58 -9.23
CA VAL A 223 6.73 -4.37 -10.40
C VAL A 223 5.42 -3.70 -9.97
N VAL A 224 4.83 -4.21 -8.90
CA VAL A 224 3.59 -3.70 -8.30
C VAL A 224 3.86 -3.23 -6.86
N GLY A 225 3.39 -2.05 -6.51
CA GLY A 225 3.73 -1.37 -5.27
C GLY A 225 3.11 0.02 -5.16
N ALA A 226 3.27 0.65 -4.00
CA ALA A 226 2.96 2.07 -3.82
C ALA A 226 3.77 2.93 -4.81
N ARG A 227 3.28 4.12 -5.18
CA ARG A 227 4.05 4.99 -6.09
C ARG A 227 5.42 5.33 -5.48
N PRO A 228 6.51 5.40 -6.27
CA PRO A 228 7.71 6.08 -5.80
C PRO A 228 7.42 7.58 -5.61
N ILE A 229 7.46 8.06 -4.37
CA ILE A 229 7.22 9.46 -3.98
C ILE A 229 8.54 10.19 -3.67
N VAL A 230 8.54 11.52 -3.69
CA VAL A 230 9.71 12.31 -3.21
C VAL A 230 9.70 12.42 -1.68
N GLY A 231 10.84 12.78 -1.08
CA GLY A 231 10.93 12.95 0.38
C GLY A 231 9.93 13.96 0.95
N GLY A 232 9.69 15.08 0.25
CA GLY A 232 8.67 16.05 0.65
C GLY A 232 7.25 15.46 0.68
N GLU A 233 6.90 14.64 -0.32
CA GLU A 233 5.59 13.97 -0.36
C GLU A 233 5.40 13.02 0.84
N LEU A 234 6.45 12.30 1.23
CA LEU A 234 6.43 11.41 2.40
C LEU A 234 6.20 12.21 3.69
N GLN A 235 6.86 13.35 3.84
CA GLN A 235 6.78 14.20 5.04
C GLN A 235 5.43 14.93 5.13
N ASP A 236 4.95 15.48 4.02
CA ASP A 236 3.79 16.38 4.00
C ASP A 236 2.46 15.63 4.00
N PHE A 237 2.40 14.48 3.31
CA PHE A 237 1.13 13.77 3.08
C PHE A 237 1.02 12.40 3.74
N TYR A 238 2.07 11.59 3.76
CA TYR A 238 1.95 10.22 4.28
C TYR A 238 1.89 10.16 5.82
N LYS A 239 2.59 11.07 6.54
CA LYS A 239 2.53 11.22 8.00
C LYS A 239 2.53 9.87 8.75
N GLU A 240 1.42 9.46 9.34
CA GLU A 240 1.27 8.20 10.09
C GLU A 240 1.48 6.95 9.22
N SER A 241 1.15 7.04 7.92
CA SER A 241 1.36 5.97 6.93
C SER A 241 2.80 5.91 6.41
N ALA A 242 3.68 6.86 6.75
CA ALA A 242 5.06 6.87 6.26
C ALA A 242 5.84 5.60 6.65
N GLY A 243 5.62 5.08 7.86
CA GLY A 243 6.22 3.83 8.31
C GLY A 243 5.77 2.63 7.48
N ARG A 244 4.47 2.56 7.13
CA ARG A 244 3.93 1.51 6.25
C ARG A 244 4.46 1.64 4.83
N TYR A 245 4.48 2.85 4.29
CA TYR A 245 5.07 3.10 2.98
C TYR A 245 6.53 2.60 2.90
N CYS A 246 7.32 2.90 3.94
CA CYS A 246 8.71 2.48 4.00
C CYS A 246 8.92 1.01 4.35
N SER A 247 7.88 0.24 4.72
CA SER A 247 8.02 -1.20 4.98
C SER A 247 8.16 -2.03 3.71
N MET A 248 7.83 -1.44 2.55
CA MET A 248 7.79 -2.12 1.26
C MET A 248 8.48 -1.30 0.16
N LYS A 249 8.98 -1.98 -0.88
CA LYS A 249 9.54 -1.31 -2.06
C LYS A 249 8.41 -0.70 -2.91
N PRO A 250 8.60 0.52 -3.44
CA PRO A 250 7.63 1.13 -4.34
C PRO A 250 7.53 0.37 -5.66
N GLY A 251 6.39 0.51 -6.32
CA GLY A 251 6.03 -0.17 -7.57
C GLY A 251 6.16 0.71 -8.81
N ILE A 252 6.46 0.08 -9.94
CA ILE A 252 6.29 0.72 -11.26
C ILE A 252 4.80 1.06 -11.47
N THR A 253 3.93 0.08 -11.18
CA THR A 253 2.47 0.26 -11.13
C THR A 253 1.92 -0.07 -9.75
N GLY A 254 0.65 0.25 -9.52
CA GLY A 254 0.02 0.17 -8.20
C GLY A 254 -1.47 0.46 -8.24
N PRO A 255 -2.15 0.34 -7.08
CA PRO A 255 -3.61 0.45 -6.98
C PRO A 255 -4.13 1.82 -7.42
N TRP A 256 -3.55 2.91 -6.92
CA TRP A 256 -3.93 4.26 -7.32
C TRP A 256 -3.52 4.56 -8.78
N GLN A 257 -2.41 3.99 -9.26
CA GLN A 257 -2.02 4.03 -10.68
C GLN A 257 -3.06 3.36 -11.58
N VAL A 258 -3.81 2.35 -11.13
CA VAL A 258 -4.85 1.73 -11.98
C VAL A 258 -6.26 2.16 -11.62
N GLY A 259 -6.41 2.90 -10.52
CA GLY A 259 -7.64 3.54 -10.08
C GLY A 259 -8.04 4.71 -10.97
N LYS A 260 -9.05 5.48 -10.53
CA LYS A 260 -9.57 6.66 -11.23
C LYS A 260 -8.51 7.77 -11.30
N ARG A 261 -7.54 7.66 -12.23
CA ARG A 261 -6.43 8.59 -12.46
C ARG A 261 -6.83 10.04 -12.78
N SER A 262 -8.12 10.37 -12.84
CA SER A 262 -8.60 11.66 -13.34
C SER A 262 -9.43 12.49 -12.35
N ASN A 263 -9.89 11.96 -11.21
CA ASN A 263 -10.76 12.70 -10.27
C ASN A 263 -10.44 12.44 -8.78
N ILE A 264 -9.21 12.02 -8.45
CA ILE A 264 -8.78 11.94 -7.05
C ILE A 264 -8.15 13.30 -6.72
N GLU A 265 -9.02 14.25 -6.36
CA GLU A 265 -8.64 15.58 -5.85
C GLU A 265 -7.99 15.49 -4.46
N ASP A 266 -8.21 14.39 -3.73
CA ASP A 266 -7.66 14.18 -2.39
C ASP A 266 -6.41 13.30 -2.39
N TYR A 267 -5.27 13.87 -1.98
CA TYR A 267 -4.03 13.11 -1.81
C TYR A 267 -4.20 11.97 -0.79
N GLN A 268 -5.06 12.15 0.22
CA GLN A 268 -5.32 11.14 1.25
C GLN A 268 -5.87 9.84 0.66
N GLU A 269 -6.73 9.90 -0.37
CA GLU A 269 -7.25 8.70 -1.03
C GLU A 269 -6.12 7.88 -1.68
N ARG A 270 -5.07 8.55 -2.17
CA ARG A 270 -3.89 7.87 -2.73
C ARG A 270 -3.12 7.13 -1.66
N VAL A 271 -2.90 7.78 -0.52
CA VAL A 271 -2.26 7.18 0.66
C VAL A 271 -3.06 5.96 1.12
N ASN A 272 -4.39 6.09 1.20
CA ASN A 272 -5.27 4.99 1.62
C ASN A 272 -5.22 3.79 0.65
N LEU A 273 -5.13 4.04 -0.66
CA LEU A 273 -4.97 2.96 -1.66
C LEU A 273 -3.61 2.27 -1.55
N ASP A 274 -2.55 3.03 -1.31
CA ASP A 274 -1.21 2.48 -1.09
C ASP A 274 -1.14 1.66 0.21
N ASP A 275 -1.70 2.18 1.31
CA ASP A 275 -1.84 1.46 2.58
C ASP A 275 -2.63 0.16 2.40
N TRP A 276 -3.78 0.23 1.73
CA TRP A 276 -4.58 -0.96 1.44
C TRP A 276 -3.75 -2.01 0.70
N TYR A 277 -2.97 -1.60 -0.30
CA TYR A 277 -2.15 -2.55 -1.04
C TYR A 277 -1.00 -3.13 -0.21
N ILE A 278 -0.32 -2.31 0.61
CA ILE A 278 0.72 -2.80 1.54
C ILE A 278 0.14 -3.84 2.50
N LEU A 279 -1.12 -3.68 2.90
CA LEU A 279 -1.83 -4.61 3.78
C LEU A 279 -2.51 -5.78 3.04
N ASN A 280 -2.64 -5.76 1.71
CA ASN A 280 -3.45 -6.75 0.97
C ASN A 280 -2.77 -7.29 -0.30
N TYR A 281 -1.47 -7.06 -0.47
CA TYR A 281 -0.75 -7.56 -1.64
C TYR A 281 -0.72 -9.09 -1.62
N SER A 282 -0.92 -9.65 -2.80
CA SER A 282 -0.83 -11.07 -3.09
C SER A 282 -0.47 -11.22 -4.55
N LEU A 283 0.00 -12.39 -4.97
CA LEU A 283 0.29 -12.64 -6.39
C LEU A 283 -0.94 -12.35 -7.26
N TRP A 284 -2.14 -12.69 -6.79
CA TRP A 284 -3.38 -12.44 -7.51
C TRP A 284 -3.73 -10.94 -7.60
N THR A 285 -3.51 -10.20 -6.51
CA THR A 285 -3.68 -8.74 -6.50
C THR A 285 -2.71 -8.08 -7.49
N ASP A 286 -1.47 -8.53 -7.54
CA ASP A 286 -0.45 -8.02 -8.46
C ASP A 286 -0.83 -8.27 -9.92
N VAL A 287 -1.20 -9.50 -10.26
CA VAL A 287 -1.65 -9.86 -11.62
C VAL A 287 -2.85 -9.00 -12.03
N LYS A 288 -3.83 -8.80 -11.15
CA LYS A 288 -4.97 -7.91 -11.42
C LYS A 288 -4.54 -6.47 -11.72
N ILE A 289 -3.61 -5.93 -10.93
CA ILE A 289 -3.10 -4.56 -11.15
C ILE A 289 -2.32 -4.48 -12.46
N ILE A 290 -1.50 -5.47 -12.79
CA ILE A 290 -0.75 -5.51 -14.06
C ILE A 290 -1.71 -5.54 -15.24
N ILE A 291 -2.71 -6.43 -15.24
CA ILE A 291 -3.72 -6.51 -16.32
C ILE A 291 -4.47 -5.19 -16.47
N ARG A 292 -4.90 -4.57 -15.37
CA ARG A 292 -5.55 -3.25 -15.40
C ARG A 292 -4.62 -2.17 -15.95
N THR A 293 -3.33 -2.21 -15.61
CA THR A 293 -2.33 -1.27 -16.13
C THR A 293 -2.27 -1.36 -17.66
N VAL A 294 -2.10 -2.57 -18.18
CA VAL A 294 -2.03 -2.83 -19.63
C VAL A 294 -3.32 -2.38 -20.32
N TYR A 295 -4.48 -2.73 -19.77
CA TYR A 295 -5.78 -2.32 -20.30
C TYR A 295 -5.94 -0.79 -20.37
N ILE A 296 -5.57 -0.08 -19.32
CA ILE A 296 -5.64 1.39 -19.26
C ILE A 296 -4.68 2.01 -20.27
N MET A 297 -3.48 1.46 -20.45
CA MET A 297 -2.52 1.93 -21.45
C MET A 297 -3.09 1.82 -22.88
N PHE A 298 -3.76 0.71 -23.22
CA PHE A 298 -4.38 0.53 -24.55
C PHE A 298 -5.64 1.37 -24.76
N ARG A 299 -6.47 1.57 -23.73
CA ARG A 299 -7.66 2.45 -23.83
C ARG A 299 -7.31 3.93 -23.90
N ARG A 300 -6.11 4.33 -23.45
CA ARG A 300 -5.64 5.73 -23.40
C ARG A 300 -5.14 6.29 -24.73
N ASN A 301 -5.80 5.95 -25.84
CA ASN A 301 -5.84 6.89 -26.98
C ASN A 301 -6.43 8.27 -26.60
N GLY A 302 -6.91 8.50 -25.37
CA GLY A 302 -7.21 9.84 -24.83
C GLY A 302 -7.00 10.00 -23.32
N ALA A 303 -5.77 10.24 -22.86
CA ALA A 303 -5.56 10.89 -21.56
C ALA A 303 -4.44 11.92 -21.66
N TYR A 304 -4.90 13.18 -21.76
CA TYR A 304 -4.21 14.44 -22.04
C TYR A 304 -3.62 14.56 -23.46
#